data_AF-A0A7V5J2L3-F1
#
_entry.id   AF-A0A7V5J2L3-F1
#
_cell.length_a   1.000
_cell.length_b   1.000
_cell.length_c   1.000
_cell.angle_alpha   90.00
_cell.angle_beta   90.00
_cell.angle_gamma   90.00
#
_symmetry.space_group_name_H-M   'P 1'
#
loop_
_entity.id
_entity.type
_entity.pdbx_description
1 polymer ?
#
loop_
_entity_poly.entity_id
_entity_poly.type
_entity_poly.pdbx_seq_one_letter_code
_entity_poly.pdbx_strand_id
1 'polypeptide(L)'
;PYKGLMVEGKVDTIMVAHVFNATLDSIYPATLSESTINGLLRGELGYDGVTITDDLQMGAITKKYTLDETLKLAINAGNDILLFGNQLSVNSMVSTDQLINSVKQMVKEGAIDLSTIEKSNERIERLKERL
;
A
#
# COMPACT_ATOMS: atom_id res chain seq x y z
N PRO A 1 -5.54 19.74 -0.46
CA PRO A 1 -6.24 19.44 -1.75
C PRO A 1 -7.02 18.11 -1.69
N TYR A 2 -6.39 17.00 -1.24
CA TYR A 2 -7.02 15.67 -1.19
C TYR A 2 -8.39 15.66 -0.50
N LYS A 3 -8.52 16.26 0.69
CA LYS A 3 -9.82 16.36 1.41
C LYS A 3 -10.92 16.99 0.56
N GLY A 4 -10.62 18.08 -0.16
CA GLY A 4 -11.59 18.74 -1.04
C GLY A 4 -12.01 17.84 -2.20
N LEU A 5 -11.04 17.22 -2.89
CA LEU A 5 -11.30 16.32 -4.01
C LEU A 5 -12.13 15.08 -3.60
N MET A 6 -11.89 14.55 -2.39
CA MET A 6 -12.67 13.45 -1.83
C MET A 6 -14.12 13.86 -1.54
N VAL A 7 -14.33 15.04 -0.95
CA VAL A 7 -15.69 15.57 -0.70
C VAL A 7 -16.45 15.82 -2.01
N GLU A 8 -15.76 16.21 -3.08
CA GLU A 8 -16.36 16.37 -4.40
C GLU A 8 -16.68 15.05 -5.12
N GLY A 9 -16.29 13.90 -4.55
CA GLY A 9 -16.48 12.59 -5.17
C GLY A 9 -15.64 12.37 -6.44
N LYS A 10 -14.54 13.10 -6.61
CA LYS A 10 -13.70 13.09 -7.81
C LYS A 10 -12.43 12.23 -7.68
N VAL A 11 -12.33 11.42 -6.63
CA VAL A 11 -11.12 10.65 -6.32
C VAL A 11 -11.42 9.17 -6.37
N ASP A 12 -11.04 8.53 -7.46
CA ASP A 12 -11.20 7.09 -7.65
C ASP A 12 -10.10 6.30 -6.93
N THR A 13 -8.87 6.82 -6.99
CA THR A 13 -7.70 6.22 -6.38
C THR A 13 -6.80 7.27 -5.74
N ILE A 14 -6.07 6.89 -4.70
CA ILE A 14 -5.01 7.72 -4.08
C ILE A 14 -3.70 6.95 -4.13
N MET A 15 -2.68 7.56 -4.73
CA MET A 15 -1.30 7.06 -4.64
C MET A 15 -0.62 7.55 -3.37
N VAL A 16 0.00 6.65 -2.61
CA VAL A 16 0.71 6.96 -1.37
C VAL A 16 2.21 7.02 -1.65
N ALA A 17 2.84 8.17 -1.31
CA ALA A 17 4.24 8.44 -1.59
C ALA A 17 5.18 7.95 -0.47
N HIS A 18 6.43 7.65 -0.82
CA HIS A 18 7.49 7.25 0.13
C HIS A 18 8.08 8.42 0.91
N VAL A 19 7.22 9.25 1.50
CA VAL A 19 7.59 10.46 2.24
C VAL A 19 7.50 10.20 3.74
N PHE A 20 8.55 10.56 4.46
CA PHE A 20 8.58 10.50 5.92
C PHE A 20 7.99 11.77 6.52
N ASN A 21 7.08 11.62 7.47
CA ASN A 21 6.52 12.74 8.23
C ASN A 21 6.48 12.39 9.71
N ALA A 22 7.43 12.93 10.48
CA ALA A 22 7.60 12.63 11.90
C ALA A 22 6.37 12.94 12.77
N THR A 23 5.47 13.83 12.33
CA THR A 23 4.25 14.14 13.10
C THR A 23 3.12 13.16 12.85
N LEU A 24 3.18 12.38 11.76
CA LEU A 24 2.20 11.34 11.43
C LEU A 24 2.73 9.96 11.82
N ASP A 25 3.99 9.69 11.46
CA ASP A 25 4.70 8.46 11.82
C ASP A 25 6.20 8.74 11.86
N SER A 26 6.80 8.51 13.02
CA SER A 26 8.23 8.74 13.27
C SER A 26 9.11 7.54 12.93
N ILE A 27 8.54 6.45 12.40
CA ILE A 27 9.22 5.19 12.12
C ILE A 27 9.16 4.88 10.62
N TYR A 28 7.99 5.02 10.01
CA TYR A 28 7.75 4.59 8.64
C TYR A 28 7.44 5.74 7.69
N PRO A 29 7.85 5.66 6.41
CA PRO A 29 7.30 6.54 5.38
C PRO A 29 5.79 6.28 5.22
N ALA A 30 5.05 7.26 4.71
CA ALA A 30 3.60 7.21 4.57
C ALA A 30 3.09 5.91 3.91
N THR A 31 3.76 5.42 2.86
CA THR A 31 3.40 4.16 2.16
C THR A 31 3.41 2.92 3.06
N LEU A 32 4.27 2.90 4.09
CA LEU A 32 4.45 1.77 5.00
C LEU A 32 3.84 2.03 6.38
N SER A 33 3.11 3.13 6.55
CA SER A 33 2.61 3.61 7.84
C SER A 33 1.10 3.34 7.99
N GLU A 34 0.76 2.44 8.91
CA GLU A 34 -0.63 2.20 9.29
C GLU A 34 -1.31 3.46 9.87
N SER A 35 -0.58 4.22 10.68
CA SER A 35 -1.07 5.50 11.22
C SER A 35 -1.43 6.49 10.12
N THR A 36 -0.68 6.50 9.01
CA THR A 36 -0.93 7.41 7.90
C THR A 36 -2.11 6.94 7.03
N ILE A 37 -2.15 5.66 6.66
CA ILE A 37 -3.17 5.17 5.73
C ILE A 37 -4.46 4.80 6.49
N ASN A 38 -4.41 3.81 7.38
CA ASN A 38 -5.60 3.40 8.13
C ASN A 38 -6.04 4.46 9.15
N GLY A 39 -5.10 5.07 9.87
CA GLY A 39 -5.40 6.09 10.89
C GLY A 39 -5.94 7.39 10.28
N LEU A 40 -5.10 8.10 9.52
CA LEU A 40 -5.46 9.39 8.96
C LEU A 40 -6.34 9.27 7.71
N LEU A 41 -5.89 8.59 6.65
CA LEU A 41 -6.59 8.63 5.37
C LEU A 41 -7.96 7.93 5.41
N ARG A 42 -8.02 6.71 5.94
CA ARG A 42 -9.28 5.95 6.04
C ARG A 42 -10.09 6.33 7.26
N GLY A 43 -9.44 6.49 8.42
CA GLY A 43 -10.09 6.83 9.68
C GLY A 43 -10.56 8.27 9.73
N GLU A 44 -9.63 9.22 9.89
CA GLU A 44 -9.98 10.64 10.10
C GLU A 44 -10.56 11.31 8.85
N LEU A 45 -10.05 10.99 7.67
CA LEU A 45 -10.49 11.60 6.42
C LEU A 45 -11.61 10.81 5.72
N GLY A 46 -11.92 9.61 6.18
CA GLY A 46 -13.05 8.81 5.70
C GLY A 46 -12.89 8.28 4.27
N TYR A 47 -11.67 8.14 3.75
CA TYR A 47 -11.46 7.63 2.41
C TYR A 47 -11.65 6.11 2.35
N ASP A 48 -12.68 5.65 1.64
CA ASP A 48 -12.95 4.22 1.40
C ASP A 48 -12.71 3.79 -0.06
N GLY A 49 -12.03 4.63 -0.85
CA GLY A 49 -11.58 4.26 -2.19
C GLY A 49 -10.31 3.42 -2.18
N VAL A 50 -9.80 3.17 -3.39
CA VAL A 50 -8.60 2.36 -3.61
C VAL A 50 -7.33 3.18 -3.38
N THR A 51 -6.42 2.62 -2.61
CA THR A 51 -5.08 3.14 -2.39
C THR A 51 -4.07 2.31 -3.18
N ILE A 52 -3.11 2.99 -3.79
CA ILE A 52 -2.00 2.37 -4.52
C ILE A 52 -0.69 2.91 -3.99
N THR A 53 0.32 2.05 -3.83
CA THR A 53 1.65 2.53 -3.45
C THR A 53 2.31 3.27 -4.62
N ASP A 54 3.21 4.20 -4.33
CA ASP A 54 4.30 4.52 -5.26
C ASP A 54 5.22 3.28 -5.43
N ASP A 55 6.13 3.30 -6.40
CA ASP A 55 6.93 2.12 -6.77
C ASP A 55 7.76 1.59 -5.60
N LEU A 56 7.44 0.39 -5.11
CA LEU A 56 8.08 -0.23 -3.95
C LEU A 56 9.53 -0.66 -4.24
N GLN A 57 9.97 -0.63 -5.49
CA GLN A 57 11.36 -0.89 -5.85
C GLN A 57 12.25 0.34 -5.74
N MET A 58 11.69 1.54 -5.57
CA MET A 58 12.46 2.76 -5.40
C MET A 58 13.46 2.65 -4.24
N GLY A 59 14.64 3.25 -4.41
CA GLY A 59 15.70 3.25 -3.40
C GLY A 59 15.30 3.88 -2.06
N ALA A 60 14.22 4.65 -2.01
CA ALA A 60 13.63 5.15 -0.76
C ALA A 60 13.14 4.01 0.15
N ILE A 61 12.75 2.88 -0.43
CA ILE A 61 12.26 1.67 0.24
C ILE A 61 13.35 0.60 0.26
N THR A 62 13.85 0.20 -0.91
CA THR A 62 14.75 -0.98 -1.05
C THR A 62 16.11 -0.83 -0.37
N LYS A 63 16.54 0.38 -0.02
CA LYS A 63 17.77 0.60 0.77
C LYS A 63 17.59 0.43 2.27
N LYS A 64 16.34 0.38 2.76
CA LYS A 64 16.01 0.39 4.19
C LYS A 64 15.22 -0.83 4.64
N TYR A 65 14.41 -1.40 3.75
CA TYR A 65 13.52 -2.51 4.05
C TYR A 65 13.79 -3.66 3.11
N THR A 66 13.73 -4.88 3.65
CA THR A 66 13.69 -6.09 2.83
C THR A 66 12.38 -6.18 2.06
N LEU A 67 12.32 -7.08 1.06
CA LEU A 67 11.09 -7.31 0.30
C LEU A 67 9.94 -7.75 1.20
N ASP A 68 10.18 -8.71 2.10
CA ASP A 68 9.13 -9.24 2.98
C ASP A 68 8.67 -8.19 3.99
N GLU A 69 9.57 -7.38 4.56
CA GLU A 69 9.19 -6.24 5.40
C GLU A 69 8.35 -5.23 4.63
N THR A 70 8.74 -4.91 3.39
CA THR A 70 8.02 -3.97 2.53
C THR A 70 6.61 -4.46 2.24
N LEU A 71 6.46 -5.73 1.84
CA LEU A 71 5.15 -6.33 1.56
C LEU A 71 4.26 -6.35 2.80
N LYS A 72 4.80 -6.82 3.94
CA LYS A 72 4.07 -6.88 5.20
C LYS A 72 3.59 -5.48 5.63
N LEU A 73 4.50 -4.51 5.66
CA LEU A 73 4.21 -3.16 6.11
C LEU A 73 3.23 -2.46 5.15
N ALA A 74 3.41 -2.57 3.83
CA ALA A 74 2.52 -1.92 2.88
C ALA A 74 1.09 -2.49 2.95
N ILE A 75 0.94 -3.81 3.08
CA ILE A 75 -0.38 -4.45 3.21
C ILE A 75 -1.03 -4.08 4.54
N ASN A 76 -0.32 -4.24 5.66
CA ASN A 76 -0.87 -3.93 6.99
C ASN A 76 -1.13 -2.43 7.19
N ALA A 77 -0.40 -1.56 6.50
CA ALA A 77 -0.71 -0.14 6.49
C ALA A 77 -2.08 0.16 5.88
N GLY A 78 -2.59 -0.72 5.01
CA GLY A 78 -3.91 -0.60 4.39
C GLY A 78 -3.89 -0.24 2.91
N ASN A 79 -2.76 -0.46 2.22
CA ASN A 79 -2.70 -0.31 0.76
C ASN A 79 -3.50 -1.42 0.07
N ASP A 80 -4.25 -1.08 -0.98
CA ASP A 80 -5.02 -2.07 -1.74
C ASP A 80 -4.23 -2.63 -2.92
N ILE A 81 -3.46 -1.77 -3.61
CA ILE A 81 -2.63 -2.14 -4.76
C ILE A 81 -1.16 -1.84 -4.45
N LEU A 82 -0.30 -2.85 -4.59
CA LEU A 82 1.15 -2.69 -4.47
C LEU A 82 1.76 -2.53 -5.86
N LEU A 83 2.40 -1.39 -6.10
CA LEU A 83 3.04 -1.07 -7.38
C LEU A 83 4.51 -1.52 -7.37
N PHE A 84 4.86 -2.35 -8.36
CA PHE A 84 6.24 -2.75 -8.67
C PHE A 84 6.55 -2.40 -10.13
N GLY A 85 7.39 -1.39 -10.34
CA GLY A 85 7.71 -0.89 -11.68
C GLY A 85 8.69 -1.78 -12.46
N ASN A 86 9.49 -2.59 -11.78
CA ASN A 86 10.51 -3.51 -12.30
C ASN A 86 11.55 -2.87 -13.25
N GLN A 87 11.77 -1.56 -13.12
CA GLN A 87 12.56 -0.77 -14.08
C GLN A 87 14.08 -0.72 -13.77
N LEU A 88 14.52 -1.22 -12.62
CA LEU A 88 15.89 -0.99 -12.15
C LEU A 88 16.95 -1.85 -12.86
N SER A 89 16.79 -3.17 -12.88
CA SER A 89 17.66 -4.10 -13.63
C SER A 89 17.06 -5.51 -13.67
N VAL A 90 17.43 -6.32 -14.66
CA VAL A 90 17.02 -7.74 -14.74
C VAL A 90 17.44 -8.52 -13.48
N ASN A 91 18.59 -8.17 -12.88
CA ASN A 91 19.12 -8.82 -11.68
C ASN A 91 18.42 -8.39 -10.39
N SER A 92 17.62 -7.32 -10.45
CA SER A 92 16.84 -6.77 -9.32
C SER A 92 15.34 -6.94 -9.53
N MET A 93 14.96 -7.63 -10.60
CA MET A 93 13.57 -7.89 -10.92
C MET A 93 13.01 -8.88 -9.92
N VAL A 94 11.88 -8.53 -9.33
CA VAL A 94 11.14 -9.44 -8.45
C VAL A 94 10.00 -10.01 -9.28
N SER A 95 9.94 -11.33 -9.39
CA SER A 95 8.88 -11.97 -10.15
C SER A 95 7.56 -11.90 -9.38
N THR A 96 6.45 -11.84 -10.10
CA THR A 96 5.12 -11.88 -9.49
C THR A 96 4.91 -13.14 -8.64
N ASP A 97 5.45 -14.28 -9.06
CA ASP A 97 5.37 -15.52 -8.27
C ASP A 97 6.12 -15.42 -6.93
N GLN A 98 7.28 -14.76 -6.90
CA GLN A 98 8.01 -14.51 -5.66
C GLN A 98 7.19 -13.64 -4.70
N LEU A 99 6.58 -12.57 -5.21
CA LEU A 99 5.71 -11.68 -4.42
C LEU A 99 4.51 -12.44 -3.85
N ILE A 100 3.80 -13.19 -4.69
CA ILE A 100 2.62 -13.97 -4.29
C ILE A 100 2.99 -15.03 -3.25
N ASN A 101 4.10 -15.74 -3.44
CA ASN A 101 4.52 -16.79 -2.51
C ASN A 101 4.92 -16.21 -1.15
N SER A 102 5.64 -15.08 -1.13
CA SER A 102 5.97 -14.37 0.11
C SER A 102 4.69 -13.94 0.85
N VAL A 103 3.75 -13.27 0.18
CA VAL A 103 2.48 -12.86 0.81
C VAL A 103 1.69 -14.06 1.32
N LYS A 104 1.57 -15.13 0.54
CA LYS A 104 0.90 -16.37 0.97
C LYS A 104 1.54 -16.96 2.23
N GLN A 105 2.87 -16.94 2.32
CA GLN A 105 3.58 -17.43 3.50
C GLN A 105 3.29 -16.55 4.71
N MET A 106 3.35 -15.23 4.56
CA MET A 106 3.04 -14.28 5.63
C MET A 106 1.59 -14.38 6.14
N VAL A 107 0.64 -14.68 5.25
CA VAL A 107 -0.75 -14.96 5.66
C VAL A 107 -0.85 -16.26 6.47
N LYS A 108 -0.18 -17.33 6.02
CA LYS A 108 -0.15 -18.61 6.77
C LYS A 108 0.48 -18.47 8.15
N GLU A 109 1.48 -17.61 8.27
CA GLU A 109 2.18 -17.33 9.54
C GLU A 109 1.42 -16.34 10.44
N GLY A 110 0.33 -15.74 9.95
CA GLY A 110 -0.45 -14.74 10.69
C GLY A 110 0.21 -13.35 10.75
N ALA A 111 1.26 -13.11 9.96
CA ALA A 111 1.91 -11.80 9.85
C ALA A 111 1.07 -10.80 9.03
N ILE A 112 0.18 -11.31 8.17
CA ILE A 112 -0.84 -10.55 7.43
C ILE A 112 -2.18 -11.24 7.67
N ASP A 113 -3.17 -10.50 8.17
CA ASP A 113 -4.54 -11.00 8.30
C ASP A 113 -5.18 -11.11 6.91
N LEU A 114 -5.76 -12.27 6.60
CA LEU A 114 -6.44 -12.50 5.31
C LEU A 114 -7.57 -11.49 5.07
N SER A 115 -8.27 -11.07 6.13
CA SER A 115 -9.36 -10.09 6.04
C SER A 115 -8.88 -8.72 5.56
N THR A 116 -7.60 -8.38 5.74
CA THR A 116 -7.01 -7.16 5.16
C THR A 116 -6.99 -7.24 3.64
N ILE A 117 -6.59 -8.39 3.08
CA ILE A 117 -6.56 -8.63 1.64
C ILE A 117 -7.97 -8.69 1.06
N GLU A 118 -8.91 -9.32 1.77
CA GLU A 118 -10.32 -9.39 1.36
C GLU A 118 -10.95 -8.00 1.24
N LYS A 119 -10.76 -7.13 2.24
CA LYS A 119 -11.24 -5.73 2.19
C LYS A 119 -10.63 -4.95 1.04
N SER A 120 -9.33 -5.15 0.78
CA SER A 120 -8.66 -4.51 -0.36
C SER A 120 -9.26 -4.96 -1.69
N ASN A 121 -9.52 -6.27 -1.84
CA ASN A 121 -10.17 -6.82 -3.04
C ASN A 121 -11.59 -6.26 -3.21
N GLU A 122 -12.38 -6.13 -2.14
CA GLU A 122 -13.71 -5.52 -2.22
C GLU A 122 -13.67 -4.09 -2.76
N ARG A 123 -12.70 -3.27 -2.35
CA ARG A 123 -12.53 -1.90 -2.90
C ARG A 123 -12.15 -1.92 -4.37
N ILE A 124 -11.25 -2.82 -4.74
CA ILE A 124 -10.80 -2.98 -6.12
C ILE A 124 -11.95 -3.43 -7.02
N GLU A 125 -12.77 -4.38 -6.60
CA GLU A 125 -13.94 -4.82 -7.37
C GLU A 125 -14.99 -3.70 -7.49
N ARG A 126 -15.31 -2.97 -6.40
CA ARG A 126 -16.18 -1.78 -6.49
C ARG A 126 -15.65 -0.72 -7.48
N LEU A 127 -14.33 -0.54 -7.53
CA LEU A 127 -13.72 0.38 -8.49
C LEU A 127 -13.89 -0.12 -9.93
N LYS A 128 -13.63 -1.41 -10.19
CA LYS A 128 -13.79 -2.03 -11.51
C LYS A 128 -15.22 -1.98 -12.03
N GLU A 129 -16.21 -2.22 -11.17
CA GLU A 129 -17.64 -2.19 -11.56
C GLU A 129 -18.13 -0.81 -12.00
N ARG A 130 -17.43 0.26 -11.60
CA ARG A 130 -17.78 1.64 -11.93
C ARG A 130 -17.13 2.16 -13.22
N LEU A 131 -16.08 1.48 -13.70
CA LEU A 131 -15.33 1.84 -14.91
C LEU A 131 -15.87 1.10 -16.14
#